data_AF-A0A2W2EC86-F1
#
_entry.id   AF-A0A2W2EC86-F1
#
_cell.length_a   1.000
_cell.length_b   1.000
_cell.length_c   1.000
_cell.angle_alpha   90.00
_cell.angle_beta   90.00
_cell.angle_gamma   90.00
#
_symmetry.space_group_name_H-M   'P 1'
#
loop_
_entity.id
_entity.type
_entity.pdbx_description
1 polymer ?
#
loop_
_entity_poly.entity_id
_entity_poly.type
_entity_poly.pdbx_seq_one_letter_code
_entity_poly.pdbx_strand_id
1 'polypeptide(L)'
;MDELNVITDAVRDEGGKWLELSDRVAAVKTAAEQLHLDVSAFFIGDANALIHSMAYRDFHSFLVDILGGAVTEFEQIGGALRRIADEYDRADKIISLDLNKIYSA
;
A
#
# COMPACT_ATOMS: atom_id res chain seq x y z
N MET A 1 31.01 0.14 4.54
CA MET A 1 30.26 0.28 3.27
C MET A 1 29.42 -0.95 3.00
N ASP A 2 29.98 -2.18 3.00
CA ASP A 2 29.18 -3.41 2.77
C ASP A 2 27.96 -3.56 3.69
N GLU A 3 28.11 -3.33 5.00
CA GLU A 3 27.00 -3.44 5.94
C GLU A 3 25.90 -2.38 5.71
N LEU A 4 26.26 -1.18 5.24
CA LEU A 4 25.30 -0.12 4.92
C LEU A 4 24.52 -0.47 3.65
N ASN A 5 25.19 -1.00 2.62
CA ASN A 5 24.56 -1.48 1.39
C ASN A 5 23.59 -2.63 1.67
N VAL A 6 23.95 -3.57 2.55
CA VAL A 6 23.07 -4.65 2.98
C VAL A 6 21.80 -4.11 3.67
N ILE A 7 21.93 -3.05 4.47
CA ILE A 7 20.79 -2.41 5.13
C ILE A 7 19.92 -1.66 4.13
N THR A 8 20.48 -0.91 3.19
CA THR A 8 19.68 -0.17 2.18
C THR A 8 18.97 -1.11 1.22
N ASP A 9 19.59 -2.22 0.83
CA ASP A 9 18.94 -3.27 0.05
C ASP A 9 17.80 -3.94 0.82
N ALA A 10 17.98 -4.27 2.10
CA ALA A 10 16.91 -4.83 2.92
C ALA A 10 15.72 -3.86 3.08
N VAL A 11 15.98 -2.55 3.21
CA VAL A 11 14.93 -1.52 3.28
C VAL A 11 14.21 -1.38 1.94
N ARG A 12 14.93 -1.48 0.82
CA ARG A 12 14.37 -1.44 -0.54
C ARG A 12 13.49 -2.65 -0.83
N ASP A 13 13.92 -3.84 -0.41
CA ASP A 13 13.17 -5.09 -0.51
C ASP A 13 11.90 -5.05 0.34
N GLU A 14 11.99 -4.57 1.58
CA GLU A 14 10.83 -4.39 2.44
C GLU A 14 9.84 -3.40 1.81
N GLY A 15 10.32 -2.27 1.28
CA GLY A 15 9.48 -1.35 0.52
C GLY A 15 8.80 -2.00 -0.68
N GLY A 16 9.48 -2.93 -1.36
CA GLY A 16 8.90 -3.73 -2.44
C GLY A 16 7.71 -4.59 -1.99
N LYS A 17 7.78 -5.21 -0.81
CA LYS A 17 6.68 -6.03 -0.26
C LYS A 17 5.42 -5.19 0.00
N TRP A 18 5.58 -3.98 0.53
CA TRP A 18 4.44 -3.08 0.78
C TRP A 18 3.76 -2.66 -0.52
N LEU A 19 4.52 -2.40 -1.59
CA LEU A 19 3.96 -2.13 -2.90
C LEU A 19 3.22 -3.35 -3.48
N GLU A 20 3.79 -4.54 -3.35
CA GLU A 20 3.12 -5.77 -3.79
C GLU A 20 1.80 -6.00 -3.01
N LEU A 21 1.79 -5.72 -1.71
CA LEU A 21 0.58 -5.78 -0.91
C LEU A 21 -0.45 -4.74 -1.36
N SER A 22 -0.02 -3.53 -1.71
CA SER A 22 -0.91 -2.50 -2.28
C SER A 22 -1.58 -3.01 -3.57
N ASP A 23 -0.81 -3.58 -4.50
CA ASP A 23 -1.33 -4.15 -5.75
C ASP A 23 -2.35 -5.28 -5.50
N ARG A 24 -2.04 -6.16 -4.55
CA ARG A 24 -2.93 -7.27 -4.16
C ARG A 24 -4.24 -6.76 -3.57
N VAL A 25 -4.18 -5.76 -2.68
CA VAL A 25 -5.39 -5.15 -2.10
C VAL A 25 -6.17 -4.39 -3.15
N ALA A 26 -5.52 -3.75 -4.13
CA ALA A 26 -6.19 -3.07 -5.22
C ALA A 26 -7.05 -4.05 -6.04
N ALA A 27 -6.53 -5.24 -6.34
CA ALA A 27 -7.30 -6.29 -7.01
C ALA A 27 -8.52 -6.74 -6.17
N VAL A 28 -8.36 -6.88 -4.85
CA VAL A 28 -9.46 -7.22 -3.94
C VAL A 28 -10.50 -6.10 -3.87
N LYS A 29 -10.07 -4.84 -3.82
CA LYS A 29 -10.95 -3.66 -3.87
C LYS A 29 -11.78 -3.66 -5.14
N THR A 30 -11.17 -3.86 -6.31
CA THR A 30 -11.90 -3.92 -7.59
C THR A 30 -12.91 -5.07 -7.61
N ALA A 31 -12.57 -6.24 -7.06
CA ALA A 31 -13.54 -7.32 -6.93
C ALA A 31 -14.68 -6.96 -5.97
N ALA A 32 -14.37 -6.34 -4.83
CA ALA A 32 -15.35 -5.90 -3.85
C ALA A 32 -16.29 -4.83 -4.41
N GLU A 33 -15.78 -3.86 -5.18
CA GLU A 33 -16.58 -2.83 -5.86
C GLU A 33 -17.65 -3.42 -6.77
N GLN A 34 -17.41 -4.61 -7.36
CA GLN A 34 -18.38 -5.27 -8.23
C GLN A 34 -19.46 -6.07 -7.49
N LEU A 35 -19.34 -6.25 -6.17
CA LEU A 35 -20.33 -6.94 -5.35
C LEU A 35 -21.53 -6.02 -5.06
N HIS A 36 -22.32 -5.76 -6.09
CA HIS A 36 -23.58 -5.03 -5.95
C HIS A 36 -24.75 -5.99 -5.97
N LEU A 37 -25.69 -5.77 -5.04
CA LEU A 37 -26.95 -6.49 -4.98
C LEU A 37 -28.09 -5.48 -5.12
N ASP A 38 -28.96 -5.72 -6.09
CA ASP A 38 -30.20 -4.96 -6.22
C ASP A 38 -31.16 -5.26 -5.06
N VAL A 39 -32.09 -4.34 -4.80
CA VAL A 39 -33.10 -4.47 -3.72
C VAL A 39 -33.87 -5.80 -3.81
N SER A 40 -34.08 -6.31 -5.02
CA SER A 40 -34.76 -7.59 -5.26
C SER A 40 -34.05 -8.79 -4.63
N ALA A 41 -32.72 -8.75 -4.47
CA ALA A 41 -31.95 -9.81 -3.81
C ALA A 41 -32.26 -9.93 -2.30
N PHE A 42 -32.84 -8.89 -1.70
CA PHE A 42 -33.21 -8.83 -0.28
C PHE A 42 -34.68 -9.13 -0.03
N PHE A 43 -35.46 -9.44 -1.08
CA PHE A 43 -36.87 -9.75 -0.92
C PHE A 43 -37.06 -11.20 -0.45
N ILE A 44 -37.36 -11.36 0.84
CA ILE A 44 -37.64 -12.65 1.48
C ILE A 44 -39.13 -12.90 1.72
N GLY A 45 -40.00 -12.13 1.06
CA GLY A 45 -41.45 -12.17 1.27
C GLY A 45 -41.97 -11.18 2.32
N ASP A 46 -41.14 -10.24 2.79
CA ASP A 46 -41.53 -9.16 3.70
C ASP A 46 -41.31 -7.76 3.07
N ALA A 47 -41.82 -6.73 3.75
CA ALA A 47 -41.70 -5.33 3.31
C ALA A 47 -40.37 -4.67 3.70
N ASN A 48 -39.43 -5.40 4.32
CA ASN A 48 -38.18 -4.85 4.86
C ASN A 48 -37.01 -4.95 3.87
N ALA A 49 -37.22 -5.49 2.67
CA ALA A 49 -36.20 -5.63 1.63
C ALA A 49 -35.40 -4.33 1.40
N LEU A 50 -36.06 -3.16 1.45
CA LEU A 50 -35.39 -1.86 1.34
C LEU A 50 -34.40 -1.62 2.48
N ILE A 51 -34.81 -1.85 3.73
CA ILE A 51 -33.95 -1.66 4.92
C ILE A 51 -32.73 -2.58 4.85
N HIS A 52 -32.93 -3.85 4.47
CA HIS A 52 -31.83 -4.80 4.32
C HIS A 52 -30.87 -4.41 3.18
N SER A 53 -31.39 -3.95 2.05
CA SER A 53 -30.56 -3.46 0.94
C SER A 53 -29.72 -2.23 1.33
N MET A 54 -30.28 -1.33 2.14
CA MET A 54 -29.56 -0.17 2.65
C MET A 54 -28.43 -0.58 3.59
N ALA A 55 -28.72 -1.44 4.57
CA ALA A 55 -27.70 -1.94 5.50
C ALA A 55 -26.56 -2.67 4.78
N TYR A 56 -26.88 -3.47 3.76
CA TYR A 56 -25.87 -4.10 2.91
C TYR A 56 -25.01 -3.07 2.18
N ARG A 57 -25.63 -2.08 1.52
CA ARG A 57 -24.92 -1.05 0.76
C ARG A 57 -24.02 -0.20 1.65
N ASP A 58 -24.46 0.14 2.85
CA ASP A 58 -23.66 0.92 3.81
C ASP A 58 -22.42 0.12 4.23
N PHE A 59 -22.57 -1.17 4.52
CA PHE A 59 -21.44 -2.05 4.85
C PHE A 59 -20.52 -2.29 3.64
N HIS A 60 -21.09 -2.47 2.45
CA HIS A 60 -20.35 -2.61 1.19
C HIS A 60 -19.48 -1.36 0.93
N SER A 61 -20.05 -0.17 1.07
CA SER A 61 -19.33 1.10 0.94
C SER A 61 -18.20 1.20 1.96
N PHE A 62 -18.48 0.90 3.22
CA PHE A 62 -17.46 0.89 4.27
C PHE A 62 -16.30 -0.05 3.95
N LEU A 63 -16.59 -1.26 3.47
CA LEU A 63 -15.57 -2.24 3.11
C LEU A 63 -14.71 -1.77 1.93
N VAL A 64 -15.32 -1.21 0.89
CA VAL A 64 -14.61 -0.65 -0.27
C VAL A 64 -13.71 0.53 0.15
N ASP A 65 -14.20 1.39 1.06
CA ASP A 65 -13.43 2.53 1.57
C ASP A 65 -12.19 2.08 2.35
N ILE A 66 -12.34 1.10 3.24
CA ILE A 66 -11.21 0.53 4.01
C ILE A 66 -10.18 -0.11 3.08
N LEU A 67 -10.63 -0.86 2.06
CA LEU A 67 -9.72 -1.43 1.06
C LEU A 67 -8.99 -0.34 0.26
N GLY A 68 -9.68 0.75 -0.09
CA GLY A 68 -9.06 1.92 -0.72
C GLY A 68 -8.02 2.62 0.15
N GLY A 69 -8.31 2.75 1.45
CA GLY A 69 -7.35 3.23 2.45
C GLY A 69 -6.10 2.36 2.50
N ALA A 70 -6.27 1.04 2.59
CA ALA A 70 -5.17 0.09 2.64
C ALA A 70 -4.26 0.14 1.39
N VAL A 71 -4.83 0.25 0.17
CA VAL A 71 -4.05 0.46 -1.07
C VAL A 71 -3.16 1.69 -0.93
N THR A 72 -3.76 2.80 -0.51
CA THR A 72 -3.08 4.10 -0.38
C THR A 72 -1.97 4.06 0.66
N GLU A 73 -2.26 3.53 1.85
CA GLU A 73 -1.29 3.48 2.96
C GLU A 73 -0.13 2.54 2.64
N PHE A 74 -0.39 1.38 2.04
CA PHE A 74 0.67 0.44 1.65
C PHE A 74 1.57 1.02 0.56
N GLU A 75 0.99 1.74 -0.40
CA GLU A 75 1.78 2.45 -1.42
C GLU A 75 2.68 3.52 -0.78
N GLN A 76 2.15 4.29 0.17
CA GLN A 76 2.90 5.32 0.89
C GLN A 76 4.05 4.72 1.72
N ILE A 77 3.81 3.62 2.45
CA ILE A 77 4.85 2.94 3.23
C ILE A 77 5.94 2.43 2.31
N GLY A 78 5.58 1.71 1.24
CA GLY A 78 6.55 1.18 0.29
C GLY A 78 7.37 2.26 -0.40
N GLY A 79 6.72 3.36 -0.80
CA GLY A 79 7.37 4.52 -1.37
C GLY A 79 8.31 5.24 -0.39
N ALA A 80 7.90 5.38 0.88
CA ALA A 80 8.72 5.99 1.91
C ALA A 80 9.99 5.18 2.19
N LEU A 81 9.89 3.86 2.32
CA LEU A 81 11.04 2.97 2.55
C LEU A 81 12.05 3.05 1.40
N ARG A 82 11.58 3.02 0.15
CA ARG A 82 12.48 3.16 -1.02
C ARG A 82 13.19 4.52 -1.05
N ARG A 83 12.48 5.62 -0.76
CA ARG A 83 13.09 6.96 -0.68
C ARG A 83 14.14 7.03 0.43
N ILE A 84 13.89 6.38 1.57
CA ILE A 84 14.86 6.30 2.67
C ILE A 84 16.13 5.57 2.20
N ALA A 85 15.99 4.41 1.56
CA ALA A 85 17.13 3.66 1.02
C ALA A 85 17.94 4.50 0.01
N ASP A 86 17.27 5.18 -0.91
CA ASP A 86 17.92 6.01 -1.93
C ASP A 86 18.69 7.20 -1.32
N GLU A 87 18.18 7.81 -0.24
CA GLU A 87 18.86 8.90 0.45
C GLU A 87 20.08 8.42 1.24
N TYR A 88 20.02 7.23 1.86
CA TYR A 88 21.19 6.60 2.49
C TYR A 88 22.30 6.31 1.48
N ASP A 89 21.97 5.71 0.33
CA ASP A 89 22.95 5.43 -0.74
C ASP A 89 23.58 6.73 -1.28
N ARG A 90 22.78 7.80 -1.41
CA ARG A 90 23.27 9.12 -1.81
C ARG A 90 24.24 9.70 -0.78
N ALA A 91 23.91 9.63 0.51
CA ALA A 91 24.76 10.15 1.57
C ALA A 91 26.12 9.42 1.62
N ASP A 92 26.12 8.10 1.48
CA ASP A 92 27.36 7.31 1.45
C ASP A 92 28.26 7.66 0.25
N LYS A 93 27.63 7.89 -0.91
CA LYS A 93 28.36 8.34 -2.10
C LYS A 93 29.01 9.71 -1.94
N ILE A 94 28.38 10.62 -1.20
CA ILE A 94 28.94 11.95 -0.91
C ILE A 94 30.13 11.81 0.06
N ILE A 95 29.93 11.06 1.15
CA ILE A 95 30.97 10.84 2.18
C ILE A 95 32.21 10.18 1.56
N SER A 96 32.04 9.15 0.74
CA SER A 96 33.14 8.47 0.06
C SER A 96 33.89 9.36 -0.94
N LEU A 97 33.18 10.23 -1.67
CA LEU A 97 33.80 11.22 -2.57
C LEU A 97 34.68 12.21 -1.80
N ASP A 98 34.21 12.71 -0.67
CA ASP A 98 34.95 13.69 0.14
C ASP A 98 36.13 13.07 0.88
N LEU A 99 35.99 11.84 1.39
CA LEU A 99 37.13 11.09 1.96
C LEU A 99 38.24 10.88 0.93
N ASN A 100 37.89 10.49 -0.31
CA ASN A 100 38.90 10.33 -1.37
C ASN A 100 39.64 11.64 -1.64
N LYS A 101 38.95 12.78 -1.74
CA LYS A 101 39.60 14.09 -1.93
C LYS A 101 40.59 14.44 -0.82
N ILE A 102 40.30 14.04 0.43
CA ILE A 102 41.14 14.32 1.59
C ILE A 102 42.35 13.38 1.64
N TYR A 103 42.16 12.09 1.35
CA TYR A 103 43.21 11.07 1.50
C TYR A 103 44.05 10.83 0.24
N SER A 104 43.62 11.30 -0.93
CA SER A 104 44.41 11.25 -2.17
C SER A 104 45.19 12.55 -2.45
N ALA A 105 45.22 13.49 -1.50
CA ALA A 105 46.03 14.71 -1.54
C ALA A 105 47.34 14.51 -0.76
#